data_AF-A0A815Y0Y4-F1
#
_entry.id   AF-A0A815Y0Y4-F1
#
_cell.length_a   1.000
_cell.length_b   1.000
_cell.length_c   1.000
_cell.angle_alpha   90.00
_cell.angle_beta   90.00
_cell.angle_gamma   90.00
#
_symmetry.space_group_name_H-M   'P 1'
#
loop_
_entity.id
_entity.type
_entity.pdbx_description
1 polymer ?
#
loop_
_entity_poly.entity_id
_entity_poly.type
_entity_poly.pdbx_seq_one_letter_code
_entity_poly.pdbx_strand_id
1 'polypeptide(L)'
;MFQPKQLKQFAAQCLAELFGTFLLILIGNLSVAQFKFTKPTPNNNIGVNLSYATGVYVALMVAGPISGAHVNPAVSLGLLALRKLKLLQCVMYIFGQIVGAFLASAMVYLVYISQFNLYDGGIRQHEGPNATADIFYTVPAEGVPNWNCLLDAIIGASLLMIFIMALGNDYNHLISNAAKPFSFVLMVTTFGFAMGLNCGNPINPVRDFGPRLFASIIYGPVVFRANQYYFWITIVGPIIGALIGVYIFEGYLILMKKYANLPGITHIDAIEQPDQGKHHKKTHPVHTQVSYESTISSIITKRGDIMAKVRELQQYLTQGLAECFGTFMLILIGESAIAQYKLSRQGSHSTITINLAFGIGVYTAIMIAGPVSGAHLNPALSISLLTVRKLKPIQCLIYIIGQMIGAFLGAYVVYYLYLSLLNDFDGAIRQVSGIQGTADIFFTMPTHGVTGLNSFFDQVIGTAVLMIFVMALINDTNRMISDVAKPFAFVLIIVGITSAFAANAGAAINPARDLGPRLFAAFVYGWGEVFRAHNYFFWIPIIGPIVGGIIGVWLYEGFFSIVKRYGNLPVTKNESNESYSKVKCIDDDDNGVLTHELTTIRT
;
A
#
# COMPACT_ATOMS: atom_id res chain seq x y z
N MET A 1 -19.50 35.35 13.98
CA MET A 1 -20.74 34.60 14.26
C MET A 1 -21.05 33.75 13.03
N PHE A 2 -21.24 32.43 13.16
CA PHE A 2 -21.61 31.58 12.02
C PHE A 2 -22.99 31.99 11.47
N GLN A 3 -23.16 31.97 10.16
CA GLN A 3 -24.50 32.09 9.58
C GLN A 3 -25.33 30.84 9.96
N PRO A 4 -26.66 30.94 10.17
CA PRO A 4 -27.49 29.81 10.65
C PRO A 4 -27.35 28.52 9.80
N LYS A 5 -27.19 28.65 8.48
CA LYS A 5 -26.98 27.51 7.56
C LYS A 5 -25.62 26.82 7.81
N GLN A 6 -24.57 27.60 8.04
CA GLN A 6 -23.23 27.07 8.35
C GLN A 6 -23.21 26.38 9.71
N LEU A 7 -23.94 26.91 10.70
CA LEU A 7 -24.05 26.27 12.01
C LEU A 7 -24.77 24.91 11.93
N LYS A 8 -25.86 24.82 11.15
CA LYS A 8 -26.57 23.54 10.91
C LYS A 8 -25.68 22.52 10.22
N GLN A 9 -24.92 22.94 9.20
CA GLN A 9 -23.98 22.05 8.51
C GLN A 9 -22.88 21.57 9.45
N PHE A 10 -22.32 22.48 10.26
CA PHE A 10 -21.31 22.14 11.25
C PHE A 10 -21.82 21.15 12.30
N ALA A 11 -23.04 21.35 12.81
CA ALA A 11 -23.68 20.43 13.74
C ALA A 11 -23.91 19.04 13.11
N ALA A 12 -24.38 19.00 11.85
CA ALA A 12 -24.56 17.75 11.12
C ALA A 12 -23.24 16.99 10.93
N GLN A 13 -22.14 17.71 10.67
CA GLN A 13 -20.81 17.12 10.59
C GLN A 13 -20.36 16.48 11.91
N CYS A 14 -20.55 17.18 13.03
CA CYS A 14 -20.20 16.65 14.35
C CYS A 14 -21.04 15.41 14.71
N LEU A 15 -22.34 15.41 14.36
CA LEU A 15 -23.23 14.26 14.53
C LEU A 15 -22.81 13.08 13.64
N ALA A 16 -22.38 13.34 12.40
CA ALA A 16 -21.90 12.32 11.50
C ALA A 16 -20.62 11.64 12.02
N GLU A 17 -19.68 12.41 12.58
CA GLU A 17 -18.47 11.85 13.21
C GLU A 17 -18.81 11.02 14.46
N LEU A 18 -19.74 11.50 15.30
CA LEU A 18 -20.23 10.73 16.44
C LEU A 18 -20.84 9.40 16.00
N PHE A 19 -21.77 9.43 15.04
CA PHE A 19 -22.50 8.25 14.62
C PHE A 19 -21.62 7.28 13.80
N GLY A 20 -20.73 7.81 12.96
CA GLY A 20 -19.74 7.02 12.24
C GLY A 20 -18.80 6.27 13.20
N THR A 21 -18.26 6.97 14.20
CA THR A 21 -17.43 6.33 15.22
C THR A 21 -18.22 5.35 16.09
N PHE A 22 -19.48 5.66 16.44
CA PHE A 22 -20.35 4.72 17.14
C PHE A 22 -20.46 3.39 16.37
N LEU A 23 -20.75 3.44 15.07
CA LEU A 23 -20.88 2.21 14.25
C LEU A 23 -19.56 1.46 14.10
N LEU A 24 -18.45 2.17 13.89
CA LEU A 24 -17.11 1.59 13.84
C LEU A 24 -16.80 0.78 15.11
N ILE A 25 -16.96 1.42 16.28
CA ILE A 25 -16.61 0.82 17.56
C ILE A 25 -17.61 -0.27 17.95
N LEU A 26 -18.89 -0.08 17.65
CA LEU A 26 -19.92 -1.09 17.93
C LEU A 26 -19.61 -2.39 17.19
N ILE A 27 -19.42 -2.33 15.87
CA ILE A 27 -19.15 -3.53 15.05
C ILE A 27 -17.83 -4.18 15.46
N GLY A 28 -16.78 -3.39 15.67
CA GLY A 28 -15.48 -3.87 16.12
C GLY A 28 -15.56 -4.58 17.47
N ASN A 29 -16.05 -3.91 18.52
CA ASN A 29 -16.09 -4.46 19.87
C ASN A 29 -17.09 -5.61 20.04
N LEU A 30 -18.21 -5.63 19.28
CA LEU A 30 -19.09 -6.82 19.24
C LEU A 30 -18.33 -8.05 18.73
N SER A 31 -17.48 -7.90 17.71
CA SER A 31 -16.68 -9.02 17.19
C SER A 31 -15.61 -9.48 18.19
N VAL A 32 -14.98 -8.58 18.93
CA VAL A 32 -14.03 -8.93 20.00
C VAL A 32 -14.74 -9.65 21.14
N ALA A 33 -15.91 -9.16 21.56
CA ALA A 33 -16.73 -9.82 22.57
C ALA A 33 -17.12 -11.24 22.12
N GLN A 34 -17.60 -11.38 20.89
CA GLN A 34 -17.94 -12.69 20.32
C GLN A 34 -16.72 -13.62 20.30
N PHE A 35 -15.56 -13.13 19.87
CA PHE A 35 -14.32 -13.91 19.86
C PHE A 35 -13.90 -14.33 21.27
N LYS A 36 -14.01 -13.42 22.25
CA LYS A 36 -13.62 -13.69 23.65
C LYS A 36 -14.53 -14.72 24.32
N PHE A 37 -15.84 -14.62 24.10
CA PHE A 37 -16.83 -15.48 24.76
C PHE A 37 -17.00 -16.85 24.10
N THR A 38 -16.70 -16.98 22.81
CA THR A 38 -16.68 -18.28 22.15
C THR A 38 -15.30 -18.92 22.36
N LYS A 39 -15.24 -20.08 23.07
CA LYS A 39 -13.97 -20.78 23.36
C LYS A 39 -13.12 -20.87 22.07
N PRO A 40 -11.86 -20.39 22.07
CA PRO A 40 -11.12 -20.19 20.83
C PRO A 40 -10.86 -21.53 20.16
N THR A 41 -11.42 -21.73 18.97
CA THR A 41 -10.81 -22.61 17.99
C THR A 41 -9.51 -21.95 17.50
N PRO A 42 -8.48 -22.74 17.14
CA PRO A 42 -7.31 -22.19 16.46
C PRO A 42 -7.79 -21.45 15.18
N ASN A 43 -7.26 -20.24 14.93
CA ASN A 43 -7.47 -19.40 13.72
C ASN A 43 -8.53 -18.26 13.72
N ASN A 44 -9.05 -17.78 14.85
CA ASN A 44 -10.24 -16.89 14.83
C ASN A 44 -9.99 -15.35 14.86
N ASN A 45 -8.76 -14.83 14.73
CA ASN A 45 -8.54 -13.36 14.64
C ASN A 45 -8.99 -12.72 13.32
N ILE A 46 -9.25 -13.54 12.29
CA ILE A 46 -9.74 -13.05 10.98
C ILE A 46 -11.08 -12.33 11.12
N GLY A 47 -12.00 -12.91 11.90
CA GLY A 47 -13.32 -12.33 12.12
C GLY A 47 -13.26 -10.96 12.76
N VAL A 48 -12.37 -10.77 13.74
CA VAL A 48 -12.17 -9.47 14.42
C VAL A 48 -11.64 -8.43 13.45
N ASN A 49 -10.57 -8.75 12.71
CA ASN A 49 -9.95 -7.81 11.77
C ASN A 49 -10.90 -7.40 10.65
N LEU A 50 -11.63 -8.34 10.07
CA LEU A 50 -12.60 -8.07 9.01
C LEU A 50 -13.82 -7.29 9.54
N SER A 51 -14.26 -7.55 10.78
CA SER A 51 -15.36 -6.81 11.41
C SER A 51 -14.98 -5.36 11.66
N TYR A 52 -13.77 -5.09 12.18
CA TYR A 52 -13.27 -3.73 12.32
C TYR A 52 -13.17 -3.01 10.97
N ALA A 53 -12.66 -3.69 9.94
CA ALA A 53 -12.58 -3.13 8.58
C ALA A 53 -13.99 -2.83 8.01
N THR A 54 -14.95 -3.71 8.23
CA THR A 54 -16.36 -3.51 7.85
C THR A 54 -16.99 -2.36 8.64
N GLY A 55 -16.65 -2.22 9.93
CA GLY A 55 -17.05 -1.10 10.76
C GLY A 55 -16.55 0.24 10.20
N VAL A 56 -15.29 0.30 9.74
CA VAL A 56 -14.74 1.47 9.05
C VAL A 56 -15.52 1.74 7.77
N TYR A 57 -15.80 0.72 6.97
CA TYR A 57 -16.59 0.88 5.74
C TYR A 57 -17.97 1.47 6.00
N VAL A 58 -18.73 0.91 6.94
CA VAL A 58 -20.05 1.42 7.30
C VAL A 58 -19.95 2.87 7.79
N ALA A 59 -18.95 3.18 8.62
CA ALA A 59 -18.71 4.55 9.08
C ALA A 59 -18.40 5.52 7.93
N LEU A 60 -17.57 5.12 6.96
CA LEU A 60 -17.27 5.92 5.76
C LEU A 60 -18.51 6.15 4.91
N MET A 61 -19.36 5.13 4.72
CA MET A 61 -20.58 5.25 3.92
C MET A 61 -21.62 6.17 4.55
N VAL A 62 -21.74 6.14 5.88
CA VAL A 62 -22.73 6.94 6.61
C VAL A 62 -22.24 8.37 6.88
N ALA A 63 -21.00 8.51 7.35
CA ALA A 63 -20.47 9.82 7.77
C ALA A 63 -19.74 10.56 6.64
N GLY A 64 -19.25 9.86 5.62
CA GLY A 64 -18.38 10.40 4.56
C GLY A 64 -19.01 11.55 3.77
N PRO A 65 -20.23 11.40 3.25
CA PRO A 65 -20.91 12.45 2.49
C PRO A 65 -21.16 13.74 3.29
N ILE A 66 -21.12 13.69 4.61
CA ILE A 66 -21.45 14.82 5.49
C ILE A 66 -20.19 15.47 6.06
N SER A 67 -19.31 14.65 6.66
CA SER A 67 -18.17 15.07 7.47
C SER A 67 -16.81 14.81 6.85
N GLY A 68 -16.74 13.92 5.85
CA GLY A 68 -15.50 13.30 5.38
C GLY A 68 -15.14 11.99 6.10
N ALA A 69 -15.88 11.62 7.16
CA ALA A 69 -15.70 10.40 7.95
C ALA A 69 -14.26 10.19 8.45
N HIS A 70 -13.77 11.15 9.23
CA HIS A 70 -12.45 11.03 9.84
C HIS A 70 -12.42 9.88 10.83
N VAL A 71 -13.43 9.81 11.71
CA VAL A 71 -13.70 8.77 12.73
C VAL A 71 -12.49 8.35 13.58
N ASN A 72 -11.47 9.20 13.60
CA ASN A 72 -10.15 9.00 14.18
C ASN A 72 -9.51 10.37 14.46
N PRO A 73 -9.15 10.69 15.71
CA PRO A 73 -8.48 11.94 16.03
C PRO A 73 -7.13 12.12 15.36
N ALA A 74 -6.36 11.04 15.18
CA ALA A 74 -5.06 11.11 14.53
C ALA A 74 -5.21 11.58 13.08
N VAL A 75 -6.22 11.07 12.36
CA VAL A 75 -6.58 11.52 11.00
C VAL A 75 -7.07 12.97 11.02
N SER A 76 -7.93 13.33 11.97
CA SER A 76 -8.46 14.69 12.10
C SER A 76 -7.35 15.72 12.35
N LEU A 77 -6.36 15.38 13.18
CA LEU A 77 -5.19 16.22 13.46
C LEU A 77 -4.21 16.24 12.27
N GLY A 78 -4.03 15.12 11.55
CA GLY A 78 -3.26 15.10 10.31
C GLY A 78 -3.85 16.02 9.24
N LEU A 79 -5.17 16.00 9.06
CA LEU A 79 -5.87 16.90 8.12
C LEU A 79 -5.86 18.35 8.59
N LEU A 80 -5.86 18.60 9.90
CA LEU A 80 -5.62 19.95 10.46
C LEU A 80 -4.20 20.43 10.12
N ALA A 81 -3.18 19.59 10.26
CA ALA A 81 -1.79 19.92 9.90
C ALA A 81 -1.65 20.25 8.40
N LEU A 82 -2.38 19.54 7.54
CA LEU A 82 -2.51 19.82 6.11
C LEU A 82 -3.36 21.05 5.78
N ARG A 83 -3.91 21.74 6.78
CA ARG A 83 -4.85 22.88 6.62
C ARG A 83 -6.12 22.50 5.82
N LYS A 84 -6.47 21.22 5.78
CA LYS A 84 -7.72 20.70 5.19
C LYS A 84 -8.89 20.67 6.18
N LEU A 85 -8.63 20.93 7.47
CA LEU A 85 -9.64 20.99 8.54
C LEU A 85 -9.43 22.24 9.40
N LYS A 86 -10.53 22.88 9.85
CA LYS A 86 -10.45 24.02 10.78
C LYS A 86 -10.27 23.55 12.22
N LEU A 87 -9.58 24.33 13.06
CA LEU A 87 -9.30 23.95 14.45
C LEU A 87 -10.57 23.63 15.26
N LEU A 88 -11.58 24.51 15.24
CA LEU A 88 -12.84 24.27 15.96
C LEU A 88 -13.54 23.00 15.46
N GLN A 89 -13.49 22.74 14.15
CA GLN A 89 -14.05 21.52 13.57
C GLN A 89 -13.29 20.28 14.02
N CYS A 90 -11.96 20.34 14.06
CA CYS A 90 -11.12 19.26 14.58
C CYS A 90 -11.48 18.93 16.04
N VAL A 91 -11.55 19.94 16.91
CA VAL A 91 -11.89 19.75 18.33
C VAL A 91 -13.28 19.12 18.49
N MET A 92 -14.28 19.63 17.77
CA MET A 92 -15.64 19.10 17.86
C MET A 92 -15.79 17.71 17.24
N TYR A 93 -15.03 17.39 16.20
CA TYR A 93 -14.96 16.04 15.63
C TYR A 93 -14.40 15.07 16.67
N ILE A 94 -13.26 15.38 17.28
CA ILE A 94 -12.63 14.55 18.31
C ILE A 94 -13.60 14.30 19.47
N PHE A 95 -14.29 15.35 19.94
CA PHE A 95 -15.31 15.21 20.98
C PHE A 95 -16.44 14.27 20.56
N GLY A 96 -17.02 14.48 19.37
CA GLY A 96 -18.08 13.62 18.84
C GLY A 96 -17.65 12.17 18.70
N GLN A 97 -16.44 11.93 18.20
CA GLN A 97 -15.84 10.60 18.07
C GLN A 97 -15.72 9.92 19.45
N ILE A 98 -15.18 10.59 20.47
CA ILE A 98 -15.05 10.05 21.84
C ILE A 98 -16.41 9.65 22.40
N VAL A 99 -17.42 10.52 22.27
CA VAL A 99 -18.79 10.24 22.73
C VAL A 99 -19.38 9.05 21.98
N GLY A 100 -19.23 8.99 20.65
CA GLY A 100 -19.69 7.87 19.83
C GLY A 100 -19.10 6.53 20.26
N ALA A 101 -17.79 6.50 20.51
CA ALA A 101 -17.09 5.30 20.95
C ALA A 101 -17.46 4.86 22.38
N PHE A 102 -17.68 5.82 23.29
CA PHE A 102 -18.18 5.54 24.63
C PHE A 102 -19.57 4.89 24.59
N LEU A 103 -20.50 5.48 23.81
CA LEU A 103 -21.86 4.96 23.66
C LEU A 103 -21.89 3.58 23.00
N ALA A 104 -21.01 3.34 22.02
CA ALA A 104 -20.87 2.04 21.38
C ALA A 104 -20.44 0.97 22.39
N SER A 105 -19.46 1.27 23.25
CA SER A 105 -19.01 0.34 24.30
C SER A 105 -20.08 0.05 25.33
N ALA A 106 -20.88 1.06 25.72
CA ALA A 106 -22.05 0.84 26.56
C ALA A 106 -23.05 -0.12 25.91
N MET A 107 -23.30 0.03 24.61
CA MET A 107 -24.19 -0.85 23.84
C MET A 107 -23.63 -2.29 23.76
N VAL A 108 -22.33 -2.46 23.50
CA VAL A 108 -21.68 -3.79 23.49
C VAL A 108 -21.87 -4.51 24.81
N TYR A 109 -21.65 -3.80 25.92
CA TYR A 109 -21.84 -4.35 27.26
C TYR A 109 -23.29 -4.78 27.49
N LEU A 110 -24.27 -3.96 27.10
CA LEU A 110 -25.69 -4.28 27.25
C LEU A 110 -26.10 -5.50 26.41
N VAL A 111 -25.61 -5.59 25.17
CA VAL A 111 -25.89 -6.73 24.28
C VAL A 111 -25.32 -8.04 24.85
N TYR A 112 -24.13 -8.00 25.45
CA TYR A 112 -23.43 -9.19 25.94
C TYR A 112 -23.50 -9.41 27.46
N ILE A 113 -24.30 -8.64 28.21
CA ILE A 113 -24.24 -8.63 29.69
C ILE A 113 -24.32 -10.02 30.31
N SER A 114 -25.18 -10.89 29.78
CA SER A 114 -25.32 -12.29 30.22
C SER A 114 -24.08 -13.12 29.94
N GLN A 115 -23.41 -12.92 28.80
CA GLN A 115 -22.17 -13.61 28.44
C GLN A 115 -21.01 -13.16 29.30
N PHE A 116 -20.92 -11.87 29.62
CA PHE A 116 -19.94 -11.41 30.59
C PHE A 116 -20.16 -12.09 31.94
N ASN A 117 -21.39 -12.07 32.49
CA ASN A 117 -21.69 -12.70 33.78
C ASN A 117 -21.36 -14.20 33.78
N LEU A 118 -21.57 -14.88 32.66
CA LEU A 118 -21.21 -16.29 32.49
C LEU A 118 -19.69 -16.51 32.46
N TYR A 119 -18.94 -15.62 31.80
CA TYR A 119 -17.51 -15.77 31.57
C TYR A 119 -16.66 -15.32 32.78
N ASP A 120 -16.98 -14.16 33.35
CA ASP A 120 -16.25 -13.58 34.49
C ASP A 120 -16.90 -13.87 35.85
N GLY A 121 -17.99 -14.64 35.86
CA GLY A 121 -18.74 -14.98 37.09
C GLY A 121 -19.49 -13.79 37.69
N GLY A 122 -19.69 -12.71 36.92
CA GLY A 122 -20.27 -11.45 37.37
C GLY A 122 -19.27 -10.54 38.08
N ILE A 123 -18.02 -10.98 38.26
CA ILE A 123 -16.95 -10.24 38.91
C ILE A 123 -16.13 -9.60 37.80
N ARG A 124 -16.38 -8.31 37.54
CA ARG A 124 -15.75 -7.56 36.46
C ARG A 124 -14.24 -7.46 36.68
N GLN A 125 -13.49 -8.30 35.97
CA GLN A 125 -12.04 -8.40 36.07
C GLN A 125 -11.34 -7.79 34.84
N HIS A 126 -10.26 -7.05 35.09
CA HIS A 126 -9.45 -6.42 34.04
C HIS A 126 -8.19 -7.21 33.68
N GLU A 127 -7.75 -8.12 34.55
CA GLU A 127 -6.55 -8.96 34.40
C GLU A 127 -6.86 -10.39 34.88
N GLY A 128 -6.10 -11.35 34.37
CA GLY A 128 -6.27 -12.77 34.65
C GLY A 128 -7.02 -13.55 33.55
N PRO A 129 -7.22 -14.87 33.73
CA PRO A 129 -7.75 -15.76 32.70
C PRO A 129 -9.20 -15.44 32.29
N ASN A 130 -9.97 -14.85 33.22
CA ASN A 130 -11.37 -14.46 32.98
C ASN A 130 -11.51 -12.94 32.76
N ALA A 131 -10.41 -12.22 32.48
CA ALA A 131 -10.47 -10.80 32.19
C ALA A 131 -11.30 -10.53 30.93
N THR A 132 -12.17 -9.53 31.02
CA THR A 132 -13.08 -9.13 29.92
C THR A 132 -12.89 -7.67 29.49
N ALA A 133 -11.99 -6.94 30.14
CA ALA A 133 -11.75 -5.53 29.85
C ALA A 133 -11.05 -5.29 28.49
N ASP A 134 -10.32 -6.28 27.98
CA ASP A 134 -9.65 -6.28 26.68
C ASP A 134 -10.63 -6.33 25.49
N ILE A 135 -11.93 -6.55 25.74
CA ILE A 135 -13.00 -6.35 24.76
C ILE A 135 -13.13 -4.88 24.35
N PHE A 136 -12.86 -3.96 25.29
CA PHE A 136 -13.11 -2.54 25.10
C PHE A 136 -11.88 -1.77 24.65
N TYR A 137 -10.71 -2.07 25.21
CA TYR A 137 -9.48 -1.32 24.98
C TYR A 137 -8.30 -2.25 24.77
N THR A 138 -7.23 -1.76 24.12
CA THR A 138 -6.07 -2.61 23.86
C THR A 138 -5.10 -2.62 25.04
N VAL A 139 -4.33 -3.70 25.10
CA VAL A 139 -3.26 -3.93 26.06
C VAL A 139 -2.03 -4.47 25.32
N PRO A 140 -0.81 -4.22 25.81
CA PRO A 140 0.38 -4.90 25.31
C PRO A 140 0.24 -6.41 25.43
N ALA A 141 0.77 -7.15 24.46
CA ALA A 141 0.96 -8.59 24.59
C ALA A 141 2.00 -8.91 25.67
N GLU A 142 1.92 -10.13 26.21
CA GLU A 142 2.88 -10.61 27.19
C GLU A 142 4.33 -10.52 26.65
N GLY A 143 5.24 -10.01 27.47
CA GLY A 143 6.65 -9.78 27.08
C GLY A 143 6.89 -8.54 26.22
N VAL A 144 5.86 -7.81 25.78
CA VAL A 144 6.00 -6.59 24.98
C VAL A 144 6.04 -5.34 25.88
N PRO A 145 7.14 -4.58 25.91
CA PRO A 145 7.23 -3.37 26.71
C PRO A 145 6.47 -2.21 26.04
N ASN A 146 6.03 -1.26 26.85
CA ASN A 146 5.29 -0.07 26.40
C ASN A 146 5.98 0.74 25.28
N TRP A 147 7.32 0.79 25.24
CA TRP A 147 8.02 1.51 24.18
C TRP A 147 7.87 0.83 22.81
N ASN A 148 7.81 -0.50 22.74
CA ASN A 148 7.50 -1.22 21.49
C ASN A 148 6.09 -0.89 21.02
N CYS A 149 5.13 -0.83 21.94
CA CYS A 149 3.76 -0.41 21.59
C CYS A 149 3.68 1.03 21.09
N LEU A 150 4.51 1.93 21.64
CA LEU A 150 4.59 3.29 21.14
C LEU A 150 5.14 3.32 19.71
N LEU A 151 6.20 2.55 19.43
CA LEU A 151 6.74 2.41 18.08
C LEU A 151 5.69 1.84 17.11
N ASP A 152 5.00 0.77 17.52
CA ASP A 152 3.92 0.13 16.77
C ASP A 152 2.78 1.10 16.44
N ALA A 153 2.33 1.88 17.42
CA ALA A 153 1.31 2.91 17.25
C ALA A 153 1.75 4.02 16.27
N ILE A 154 3.00 4.50 16.39
CA ILE A 154 3.58 5.53 15.51
C ILE A 154 3.66 5.02 14.08
N ILE A 155 4.24 3.83 13.87
CA ILE A 155 4.39 3.24 12.54
C ILE A 155 3.01 2.99 11.94
N GLY A 156 2.12 2.28 12.63
CA GLY A 156 0.80 1.94 12.10
C GLY A 156 -0.03 3.17 11.71
N ALA A 157 -0.05 4.21 12.55
CA ALA A 157 -0.76 5.44 12.24
C ALA A 157 -0.10 6.26 11.11
N SER A 158 1.23 6.22 10.99
CA SER A 158 1.94 6.85 9.87
C SER A 158 1.59 6.20 8.53
N LEU A 159 1.55 4.87 8.48
CA LEU A 159 1.19 4.09 7.31
C LEU A 159 -0.28 4.31 6.93
N LEU A 160 -1.18 4.33 7.93
CA LEU A 160 -2.59 4.67 7.71
C LEU A 160 -2.72 6.06 7.09
N MET A 161 -2.00 7.05 7.59
CA MET A 161 -2.07 8.42 7.08
C MET A 161 -1.46 8.56 5.69
N ILE A 162 -0.33 7.90 5.42
CA ILE A 162 0.27 7.80 4.08
C ILE A 162 -0.75 7.24 3.09
N PHE A 163 -1.47 6.18 3.47
CA PHE A 163 -2.47 5.57 2.60
C PHE A 163 -3.70 6.46 2.39
N ILE A 164 -4.21 7.10 3.45
CA ILE A 164 -5.30 8.10 3.32
C ILE A 164 -4.90 9.17 2.30
N MET A 165 -3.67 9.68 2.38
CA MET A 165 -3.17 10.68 1.46
C MET A 165 -2.95 10.12 0.05
N ALA A 166 -2.44 8.90 -0.10
CA ALA A 166 -2.27 8.26 -1.39
C ALA A 166 -3.60 8.06 -2.12
N LEU A 167 -4.66 7.67 -1.41
CA LEU A 167 -6.02 7.56 -1.97
C LEU A 167 -6.70 8.91 -2.21
N GLY A 168 -6.43 9.88 -1.33
CA GLY A 168 -7.00 11.23 -1.40
C GLY A 168 -6.27 12.16 -2.36
N ASN A 169 -5.18 11.71 -2.97
CA ASN A 169 -4.36 12.50 -3.88
C ASN A 169 -5.01 12.61 -5.26
N ASP A 170 -5.07 13.82 -5.80
CA ASP A 170 -5.70 14.09 -7.09
C ASP A 170 -4.98 13.41 -8.26
N TYR A 171 -3.67 13.11 -8.15
CA TYR A 171 -2.93 12.38 -9.18
C TYR A 171 -3.18 10.87 -9.19
N ASN A 172 -3.82 10.34 -8.14
CA ASN A 172 -4.13 8.93 -8.07
C ASN A 172 -5.50 8.64 -8.69
N HIS A 173 -5.49 8.41 -10.01
CA HIS A 173 -6.68 8.07 -10.79
C HIS A 173 -6.92 6.55 -10.90
N LEU A 174 -6.13 5.73 -10.20
CA LEU A 174 -6.18 4.26 -10.32
C LEU A 174 -7.51 3.68 -9.81
N ILE A 175 -8.21 4.39 -8.93
CA ILE A 175 -9.51 3.99 -8.41
C ILE A 175 -10.51 5.15 -8.44
N SER A 176 -11.79 4.82 -8.59
CA SER A 176 -12.87 5.81 -8.53
C SER A 176 -13.16 6.23 -7.09
N ASN A 177 -13.77 7.41 -6.91
CA ASN A 177 -14.23 7.87 -5.59
C ASN A 177 -15.21 6.88 -4.93
N ALA A 178 -16.03 6.17 -5.73
CA ALA A 178 -16.95 5.16 -5.24
C ALA A 178 -16.23 3.90 -4.70
N ALA A 179 -15.03 3.59 -5.20
CA ALA A 179 -14.24 2.44 -4.76
C ALA A 179 -13.36 2.74 -3.52
N LYS A 180 -13.10 4.02 -3.21
CA LYS A 180 -12.24 4.44 -2.08
C LYS A 180 -12.66 3.83 -0.73
N PRO A 181 -13.96 3.76 -0.35
CA PRO A 181 -14.36 3.12 0.91
C PRO A 181 -13.94 1.65 1.00
N PHE A 182 -13.96 0.91 -0.12
CA PHE A 182 -13.53 -0.48 -0.14
C PHE A 182 -12.00 -0.63 0.02
N SER A 183 -11.22 0.32 -0.50
CA SER A 183 -9.77 0.39 -0.26
C SER A 183 -9.42 0.50 1.23
N PHE A 184 -10.24 1.22 2.01
CA PHE A 184 -10.07 1.30 3.46
C PHE A 184 -10.35 -0.02 4.17
N VAL A 185 -11.30 -0.83 3.67
CA VAL A 185 -11.53 -2.19 4.19
C VAL A 185 -10.28 -3.03 4.06
N LEU A 186 -9.67 -3.03 2.87
CA LEU A 186 -8.44 -3.77 2.62
C LEU A 186 -7.35 -3.31 3.58
N MET A 187 -7.10 -2.00 3.65
CA MET A 187 -6.03 -1.46 4.50
C MET A 187 -6.21 -1.78 5.99
N VAL A 188 -7.41 -1.58 6.55
CA VAL A 188 -7.68 -1.84 7.97
C VAL A 188 -7.55 -3.34 8.28
N THR A 189 -8.04 -4.20 7.38
CA THR A 189 -7.87 -5.65 7.47
C THR A 189 -6.38 -6.02 7.52
N THR A 190 -5.57 -5.37 6.69
CA THR A 190 -4.12 -5.58 6.63
C THR A 190 -3.40 -5.16 7.88
N PHE A 191 -3.70 -4.01 8.49
CA PHE A 191 -3.11 -3.67 9.79
C PHE A 191 -3.46 -4.74 10.83
N GLY A 192 -4.70 -5.23 10.82
CA GLY A 192 -5.10 -6.44 11.55
C GLY A 192 -4.11 -7.61 11.42
N PHE A 193 -3.84 -8.01 10.18
CA PHE A 193 -2.98 -9.14 9.84
C PHE A 193 -1.48 -8.86 9.84
N ALA A 194 -1.06 -7.59 9.87
CA ALA A 194 0.34 -7.20 9.86
C ALA A 194 0.85 -6.69 11.23
N MET A 195 0.06 -5.98 12.03
CA MET A 195 0.55 -5.26 13.23
C MET A 195 -0.30 -5.50 14.50
N GLY A 196 -1.16 -6.53 14.49
CA GLY A 196 -2.11 -6.79 15.58
C GLY A 196 -1.53 -7.40 16.85
N LEU A 197 -0.46 -8.18 16.75
CA LEU A 197 0.02 -9.08 17.79
C LEU A 197 0.68 -8.34 18.94
N ASN A 198 1.41 -7.25 18.64
CA ASN A 198 2.14 -6.51 19.65
C ASN A 198 1.19 -5.89 20.68
N CYS A 199 0.27 -5.02 20.24
CA CYS A 199 -0.55 -4.21 21.15
C CYS A 199 -1.97 -3.93 20.60
N GLY A 200 -2.45 -4.79 19.69
CA GLY A 200 -3.80 -4.72 19.13
C GLY A 200 -4.00 -3.61 18.09
N ASN A 201 -2.98 -3.22 17.32
CA ASN A 201 -3.07 -2.15 16.31
C ASN A 201 -3.59 -0.81 16.83
N PRO A 202 -2.98 -0.18 17.85
CA PRO A 202 -3.54 1.02 18.49
C PRO A 202 -3.39 2.29 17.62
N ILE A 203 -3.95 2.31 16.40
CA ILE A 203 -3.79 3.37 15.38
C ILE A 203 -4.90 4.43 15.40
N ASN A 204 -5.89 4.27 16.26
CA ASN A 204 -7.01 5.21 16.44
C ASN A 204 -7.19 5.51 17.94
N PRO A 205 -6.87 6.74 18.40
CA PRO A 205 -7.02 7.13 19.80
C PRO A 205 -8.41 6.89 20.38
N VAL A 206 -9.46 7.09 19.59
CA VAL A 206 -10.84 6.96 20.07
C VAL A 206 -11.30 5.51 20.13
N ARG A 207 -10.66 4.62 19.38
CA ARG A 207 -10.90 3.18 19.48
C ARG A 207 -10.45 2.60 20.82
N ASP A 208 -9.57 3.31 21.54
CA ASP A 208 -9.14 2.92 22.87
C ASP A 208 -9.74 3.81 23.95
N PHE A 209 -9.57 5.14 23.85
CA PHE A 209 -9.91 6.07 24.92
C PHE A 209 -11.41 6.13 25.23
N GLY A 210 -12.27 6.20 24.20
CA GLY A 210 -13.73 6.24 24.39
C GLY A 210 -14.27 4.98 25.09
N PRO A 211 -13.92 3.77 24.61
CA PRO A 211 -14.23 2.52 25.30
C PRO A 211 -13.61 2.40 26.68
N ARG A 212 -12.38 2.89 26.89
CA ARG A 212 -11.71 2.87 28.20
C ARG A 212 -12.41 3.76 29.23
N LEU A 213 -12.95 4.90 28.80
CA LEU A 213 -13.83 5.73 29.65
C LEU A 213 -15.06 4.95 30.11
N PHE A 214 -15.73 4.23 29.21
CA PHE A 214 -16.84 3.36 29.59
C PHE A 214 -16.39 2.22 30.51
N ALA A 215 -15.29 1.54 30.17
CA ALA A 215 -14.71 0.46 30.97
C ALA A 215 -14.40 0.92 32.40
N SER A 216 -14.00 2.18 32.60
CA SER A 216 -13.73 2.72 33.94
C SER A 216 -14.96 2.77 34.85
N ILE A 217 -16.17 2.79 34.29
CA ILE A 217 -17.43 2.73 35.05
C ILE A 217 -17.65 1.32 35.61
N ILE A 218 -17.33 0.28 34.82
CA ILE A 218 -17.65 -1.12 35.17
C ILE A 218 -16.47 -1.88 35.81
N TYR A 219 -15.22 -1.50 35.53
CA TYR A 219 -14.01 -2.10 36.12
C TYR A 219 -13.31 -1.15 37.12
N GLY A 220 -13.75 0.11 37.22
CA GLY A 220 -13.12 1.14 38.04
C GLY A 220 -11.92 1.82 37.37
N PRO A 221 -11.27 2.79 38.05
CA PRO A 221 -10.18 3.60 37.48
C PRO A 221 -8.89 2.81 37.19
N VAL A 222 -8.84 1.53 37.57
CA VAL A 222 -7.69 0.65 37.31
C VAL A 222 -7.38 0.51 35.82
N VAL A 223 -8.38 0.62 34.94
CA VAL A 223 -8.20 0.53 33.48
C VAL A 223 -7.26 1.60 32.90
N PHE A 224 -7.05 2.71 33.61
CA PHE A 224 -6.08 3.76 33.23
C PHE A 224 -4.70 3.57 33.86
N ARG A 225 -4.57 2.71 34.88
CA ARG A 225 -3.30 2.38 35.55
C ARG A 225 -2.69 1.08 35.04
N ALA A 226 -3.49 0.21 34.44
CA ALA A 226 -3.08 -1.07 33.87
C ALA A 226 -1.86 -0.92 32.92
N ASN A 227 -0.98 -1.91 32.97
CA ASN A 227 0.23 -1.98 32.14
C ASN A 227 1.08 -0.69 32.18
N GLN A 228 1.37 -0.18 33.38
CA GLN A 228 2.18 1.03 33.58
C GLN A 228 1.62 2.25 32.82
N TYR A 229 0.33 2.53 33.02
CA TYR A 229 -0.37 3.64 32.37
C TYR A 229 -0.40 3.56 30.84
N TYR A 230 -0.55 2.37 30.26
CA TYR A 230 -0.51 2.15 28.80
C TYR A 230 -1.43 3.08 27.97
N PHE A 231 -2.56 3.53 28.53
CA PHE A 231 -3.57 4.31 27.81
C PHE A 231 -3.05 5.58 27.11
N TRP A 232 -1.99 6.23 27.61
CA TRP A 232 -1.49 7.46 26.97
C TRP A 232 -0.83 7.16 25.62
N ILE A 233 -0.29 5.94 25.44
CA ILE A 233 0.38 5.49 24.22
C ILE A 233 -0.63 5.41 23.07
N THR A 234 -1.83 4.90 23.34
CA THR A 234 -2.89 4.76 22.33
C THR A 234 -3.43 6.13 21.87
N ILE A 235 -3.15 7.20 22.61
CA ILE A 235 -3.49 8.57 22.23
C ILE A 235 -2.32 9.25 21.53
N VAL A 236 -1.16 9.32 22.18
CA VAL A 236 0.00 10.09 21.73
C VAL A 236 0.67 9.44 20.53
N GLY A 237 0.87 8.12 20.57
CA GLY A 237 1.53 7.36 19.51
C GLY A 237 0.89 7.58 18.14
N PRO A 238 -0.44 7.39 18.00
CA PRO A 238 -1.10 7.58 16.70
C PRO A 238 -1.08 9.01 16.21
N ILE A 239 -1.16 10.00 17.10
CA ILE A 239 -1.11 11.41 16.71
C ILE A 239 0.27 11.74 16.13
N ILE A 240 1.35 11.32 16.81
CA ILE A 240 2.72 11.47 16.30
C ILE A 240 2.86 10.73 14.97
N GLY A 241 2.39 9.50 14.88
CA GLY A 241 2.43 8.69 13.66
C GLY A 241 1.72 9.37 12.49
N ALA A 242 0.49 9.85 12.67
CA ALA A 242 -0.24 10.54 11.63
C ALA A 242 0.48 11.80 11.15
N LEU A 243 1.06 12.60 12.05
CA LEU A 243 1.85 13.77 11.66
C LEU A 243 3.11 13.39 10.86
N ILE A 244 3.83 12.35 11.28
CA ILE A 244 4.98 11.83 10.53
C ILE A 244 4.53 11.36 9.14
N GLY A 245 3.43 10.60 9.06
CA GLY A 245 2.87 10.14 7.79
C GLY A 245 2.51 11.28 6.85
N VAL A 246 1.94 12.37 7.38
CA VAL A 246 1.70 13.61 6.62
C VAL A 246 2.98 14.16 6.01
N TYR A 247 4.02 14.37 6.81
CA TYR A 247 5.26 14.99 6.32
C TYR A 247 6.02 14.09 5.35
N ILE A 248 6.06 12.78 5.58
CA ILE A 248 6.67 11.81 4.66
C ILE A 248 5.97 11.86 3.31
N PHE A 249 4.63 11.78 3.29
CA PHE A 249 3.91 11.72 2.03
C PHE A 249 3.86 13.07 1.29
N GLU A 250 3.75 14.20 2.01
CA GLU A 250 3.90 15.52 1.38
C GLU A 250 5.29 15.69 0.75
N GLY A 251 6.36 15.29 1.45
CA GLY A 251 7.72 15.30 0.92
C GLY A 251 7.85 14.43 -0.34
N TYR A 252 7.28 13.23 -0.31
CA TYR A 252 7.18 12.35 -1.47
C TYR A 252 6.45 13.06 -2.64
N LEU A 253 5.26 13.63 -2.41
CA LEU A 253 4.50 14.32 -3.45
C LEU A 253 5.23 15.52 -4.05
N ILE A 254 5.95 16.30 -3.24
CA ILE A 254 6.76 17.44 -3.72
C ILE A 254 7.82 16.95 -4.72
N LEU A 255 8.52 15.86 -4.38
CA LEU A 255 9.52 15.27 -5.27
C LEU A 255 8.87 14.75 -6.56
N MET A 256 7.75 14.03 -6.45
CA MET A 256 7.04 13.50 -7.62
C MET A 256 6.55 14.62 -8.54
N LYS A 257 5.95 15.69 -7.99
CA LYS A 257 5.49 16.85 -8.77
C LYS A 257 6.63 17.53 -9.52
N LYS A 258 7.80 17.64 -8.88
CA LYS A 258 8.94 18.35 -9.45
C LYS A 258 9.61 17.58 -10.59
N TYR A 259 9.63 16.25 -10.53
CA TYR A 259 10.49 15.44 -11.40
C TYR A 259 9.79 14.34 -12.19
N ALA A 260 8.54 13.97 -11.89
CA ALA A 260 7.86 12.86 -12.55
C ALA A 260 7.01 13.24 -13.78
N ASN A 261 6.98 14.52 -14.20
CA ASN A 261 6.11 15.00 -15.29
C ASN A 261 4.65 14.50 -15.16
N LEU A 262 4.11 14.56 -13.93
CA LEU A 262 2.69 14.23 -13.72
C LEU A 262 1.83 15.19 -14.54
N PRO A 263 0.83 14.70 -15.30
CA PRO A 263 -0.02 15.56 -16.11
C PRO A 263 -0.69 16.64 -15.24
N GLY A 264 -0.57 17.90 -15.64
CA GLY A 264 -1.19 19.04 -14.94
C GLY A 264 -0.25 20.13 -14.42
N ILE A 265 1.07 20.03 -14.62
CA ILE A 265 1.99 21.16 -14.45
C ILE A 265 2.45 21.57 -15.84
N THR A 266 1.87 22.64 -16.37
CA THR A 266 2.50 23.43 -17.43
C THR A 266 3.86 23.83 -16.91
N HIS A 267 4.92 23.25 -17.47
CA HIS A 267 6.28 23.67 -17.16
C HIS A 267 6.37 25.18 -17.31
N ILE A 268 7.08 25.81 -16.38
CA ILE A 268 7.66 27.14 -16.57
C ILE A 268 8.75 26.96 -17.64
N ASP A 269 8.33 26.69 -18.88
CA ASP A 269 9.12 26.88 -20.09
C ASP A 269 8.84 28.30 -20.57
N ALA A 270 9.21 29.26 -19.72
CA ALA A 270 9.41 30.65 -20.11
C ALA A 270 10.84 31.05 -19.74
N ILE A 271 11.81 30.23 -20.14
CA ILE A 271 13.17 30.75 -20.36
C ILE A 271 13.14 31.34 -21.76
N GLU A 272 12.85 32.64 -21.78
CA GLU A 272 13.22 33.64 -22.77
C GLU A 272 13.64 33.07 -24.13
N GLN A 273 12.71 33.14 -25.10
CA GLN A 273 13.15 33.35 -26.47
C GLN A 273 14.03 34.60 -26.47
N PRO A 274 15.27 34.54 -27.00
CA PRO A 274 16.07 35.74 -27.11
C PRO A 274 15.30 36.73 -27.99
N ASP A 275 14.96 37.86 -27.37
CA ASP A 275 14.34 39.01 -28.02
C ASP A 275 15.10 39.29 -29.32
N GLN A 276 14.42 39.17 -30.47
CA GLN A 276 14.97 39.61 -31.74
C GLN A 276 14.94 41.15 -31.81
N GLY A 277 15.61 41.77 -30.84
CA GLY A 277 15.85 43.19 -30.75
C GLY A 277 16.93 43.60 -31.75
N LYS A 278 16.47 44.13 -32.89
CA LYS A 278 17.16 45.06 -33.81
C LYS A 278 18.65 45.33 -33.50
N HIS A 279 19.55 44.47 -33.97
CA HIS A 279 20.97 44.83 -34.07
C HIS A 279 21.26 45.49 -35.41
N HIS A 280 21.76 46.73 -35.34
CA HIS A 280 22.25 47.52 -36.45
C HIS A 280 23.19 46.71 -37.36
N LYS A 281 22.87 46.71 -38.67
CA LYS A 281 23.73 46.23 -39.74
C LYS A 281 25.06 47.01 -39.73
N LYS A 282 26.10 46.43 -39.15
CA LYS A 282 27.49 46.70 -39.55
C LYS A 282 27.93 45.57 -40.48
N THR A 283 28.29 45.94 -41.71
CA THR A 283 28.69 45.04 -42.79
C THR A 283 30.06 44.41 -42.48
N HIS A 284 30.06 43.12 -42.12
CA HIS A 284 31.23 42.25 -42.10
C HIS A 284 31.03 41.11 -43.13
N PRO A 285 32.10 40.40 -43.56
CA PRO A 285 32.05 39.51 -44.71
C PRO A 285 31.06 38.36 -44.53
N VAL A 286 30.23 38.12 -45.54
CA VAL A 286 29.09 37.16 -45.55
C VAL A 286 29.52 35.71 -45.24
N HIS A 287 30.76 35.33 -45.54
CA HIS A 287 31.26 33.96 -45.28
C HIS A 287 31.53 33.64 -43.80
N THR A 288 31.77 34.65 -42.94
CA THR A 288 32.12 34.41 -41.53
C THR A 288 30.88 34.28 -40.64
N GLN A 289 29.75 34.91 -41.01
CA GLN A 289 28.48 34.86 -40.27
C GLN A 289 27.79 33.48 -40.34
N VAL A 290 27.75 32.86 -41.53
CA VAL A 290 27.10 31.55 -41.74
C VAL A 290 27.80 30.43 -40.95
N SER A 291 29.12 30.50 -40.80
CA SER A 291 29.90 29.55 -39.99
C SER A 291 29.67 29.72 -38.48
N TYR A 292 29.36 30.93 -38.03
CA TYR A 292 29.13 31.22 -36.61
C TYR A 292 27.73 30.77 -36.17
N GLU A 293 26.71 31.03 -37.00
CA GLU A 293 25.33 30.59 -36.74
C GLU A 293 25.18 29.06 -36.75
N SER A 294 25.86 28.35 -37.66
CA SER A 294 25.83 26.88 -37.68
C SER A 294 26.52 26.28 -36.46
N THR A 295 27.61 26.88 -36.00
CA THR A 295 28.32 26.47 -34.78
C THR A 295 27.44 26.69 -33.55
N ILE A 296 26.81 27.87 -33.42
CA ILE A 296 25.88 28.19 -32.32
C ILE A 296 24.69 27.23 -32.33
N SER A 297 24.07 26.99 -33.49
CA SER A 297 22.95 26.05 -33.63
C SER A 297 23.35 24.64 -33.20
N SER A 298 24.55 24.17 -33.59
CA SER A 298 25.07 22.87 -33.15
C SER A 298 25.30 22.78 -31.64
N ILE A 299 25.73 23.88 -30.99
CA ILE A 299 25.94 23.95 -29.54
C ILE A 299 24.59 23.97 -28.81
N ILE A 300 23.61 24.73 -29.31
CA ILE A 300 22.24 24.78 -28.76
C ILE A 300 21.58 23.40 -28.84
N THR A 301 21.66 22.73 -29.99
CA THR A 301 21.11 21.37 -30.17
C THR A 301 21.78 20.36 -29.25
N LYS A 302 23.12 20.33 -29.19
CA LYS A 302 23.86 19.45 -28.26
C LYS A 302 23.48 19.72 -26.80
N ARG A 303 23.33 20.98 -26.40
CA ARG A 303 22.89 21.35 -25.06
C ARG A 303 21.45 20.88 -24.81
N GLY A 304 20.56 21.04 -25.79
CA GLY A 304 19.19 20.52 -25.74
C GLY A 304 19.14 19.00 -25.53
N ASP A 305 19.93 18.25 -26.29
CA ASP A 305 20.02 16.79 -26.17
C ASP A 305 20.55 16.34 -24.79
N ILE A 306 21.56 17.03 -24.26
CA ILE A 306 22.08 16.77 -22.91
C ILE A 306 20.99 17.04 -21.86
N MET A 307 20.29 18.17 -21.97
CA MET A 307 19.22 18.52 -21.03
C MET A 307 18.05 17.53 -21.10
N ALA A 308 17.71 17.02 -22.29
CA ALA A 308 16.70 15.99 -22.46
C ALA A 308 17.10 14.68 -21.76
N LYS A 309 18.34 14.22 -21.93
CA LYS A 309 18.87 13.03 -21.22
C LYS A 309 18.91 13.22 -19.70
N VAL A 310 19.26 14.41 -19.22
CA VAL A 310 19.24 14.73 -17.78
C VAL A 310 17.81 14.69 -17.24
N ARG A 311 16.83 15.27 -17.94
CA ARG A 311 15.41 15.22 -17.56
C ARG A 311 14.88 13.78 -17.53
N GLU A 312 15.24 12.97 -18.53
CA GLU A 312 14.87 11.55 -18.57
C GLU A 312 15.47 10.77 -17.39
N LEU A 313 16.75 10.97 -17.07
CA LEU A 313 17.37 10.33 -15.92
C LEU A 313 16.72 10.77 -14.59
N GLN A 314 16.39 12.05 -14.44
CA GLN A 314 15.66 12.55 -13.27
C GLN A 314 14.29 11.88 -13.13
N GLN A 315 13.58 11.67 -14.23
CA GLN A 315 12.32 10.95 -14.23
C GLN A 315 12.51 9.50 -13.76
N TYR A 316 13.53 8.80 -14.28
CA TYR A 316 13.80 7.42 -13.86
C TYR A 316 14.20 7.32 -12.39
N LEU A 317 15.01 8.24 -11.88
CA LEU A 317 15.35 8.29 -10.45
C LEU A 317 14.11 8.50 -9.57
N THR A 318 13.19 9.35 -10.02
CA THR A 318 11.92 9.62 -9.34
C THR A 318 11.02 8.39 -9.32
N GLN A 319 10.95 7.66 -10.43
CA GLN A 319 10.26 6.38 -10.51
C GLN A 319 10.93 5.31 -9.64
N GLY A 320 12.27 5.27 -9.60
CA GLY A 320 13.03 4.40 -8.69
C GLY A 320 12.74 4.68 -7.21
N LEU A 321 12.55 5.95 -6.83
CA LEU A 321 12.11 6.32 -5.48
C LEU A 321 10.68 5.86 -5.20
N ALA A 322 9.77 5.95 -6.18
CA ALA A 322 8.41 5.43 -6.05
C ALA A 322 8.41 3.90 -5.90
N GLU A 323 9.21 3.18 -6.71
CA GLU A 323 9.44 1.74 -6.59
C GLU A 323 10.02 1.38 -5.22
N CYS A 324 10.98 2.16 -4.71
CA CYS A 324 11.53 1.98 -3.36
C CYS A 324 10.43 2.12 -2.28
N PHE A 325 9.61 3.17 -2.35
CA PHE A 325 8.57 3.40 -1.35
C PHE A 325 7.45 2.35 -1.45
N GLY A 326 7.04 1.98 -2.65
CA GLY A 326 6.07 0.92 -2.87
C GLY A 326 6.56 -0.43 -2.35
N THR A 327 7.80 -0.84 -2.70
CA THR A 327 8.35 -2.12 -2.24
C THR A 327 8.60 -2.10 -0.72
N PHE A 328 9.01 -0.97 -0.14
CA PHE A 328 9.05 -0.81 1.32
C PHE A 328 7.71 -1.14 1.97
N MET A 329 6.61 -0.58 1.46
CA MET A 329 5.26 -0.83 2.01
C MET A 329 4.83 -2.29 1.83
N LEU A 330 5.11 -2.88 0.65
CA LEU A 330 4.83 -4.29 0.37
C LEU A 330 5.52 -5.21 1.39
N ILE A 331 6.83 -5.02 1.60
CA ILE A 331 7.62 -5.88 2.49
C ILE A 331 7.28 -5.64 3.94
N LEU A 332 7.15 -4.38 4.36
CA LEU A 332 6.73 -4.04 5.71
C LEU A 332 5.42 -4.75 6.08
N ILE A 333 4.42 -4.71 5.22
CA ILE A 333 3.13 -5.37 5.45
C ILE A 333 3.26 -6.90 5.42
N GLY A 334 3.87 -7.45 4.36
CA GLY A 334 3.93 -8.88 4.13
C GLY A 334 4.74 -9.61 5.20
N GLU A 335 5.94 -9.12 5.52
CA GLU A 335 6.78 -9.73 6.55
C GLU A 335 6.24 -9.54 7.95
N SER A 336 5.59 -8.40 8.24
CA SER A 336 4.93 -8.25 9.54
C SER A 336 3.82 -9.30 9.73
N ALA A 337 3.11 -9.70 8.67
CA ALA A 337 2.16 -10.80 8.74
C ALA A 337 2.83 -12.17 8.96
N ILE A 338 4.00 -12.41 8.36
CA ILE A 338 4.79 -13.62 8.64
C ILE A 338 5.28 -13.61 10.10
N ALA A 339 5.74 -12.46 10.59
CA ALA A 339 6.15 -12.29 11.99
C ALA A 339 4.99 -12.58 12.94
N GLN A 340 3.79 -12.03 12.69
CA GLN A 340 2.61 -12.34 13.49
C GLN A 340 2.26 -13.83 13.50
N TYR A 341 2.26 -14.46 12.33
CA TYR A 341 2.00 -15.89 12.22
C TYR A 341 3.01 -16.72 13.02
N LYS A 342 4.30 -16.42 12.86
CA LYS A 342 5.37 -17.18 13.48
C LYS A 342 5.47 -16.95 14.98
N LEU A 343 5.50 -15.68 15.41
CA LEU A 343 5.72 -15.29 16.80
C LEU A 343 4.49 -15.54 17.68
N SER A 344 3.29 -15.64 17.09
CA SER A 344 2.11 -16.16 17.79
C SER A 344 2.09 -17.68 17.93
N ARG A 345 3.19 -18.38 17.59
CA ARG A 345 3.31 -19.85 17.61
C ARG A 345 2.18 -20.53 16.82
N GLN A 346 1.74 -19.90 15.72
CA GLN A 346 0.66 -20.37 14.84
C GLN A 346 -0.70 -20.56 15.53
N GLY A 347 -0.91 -19.97 16.72
CA GLY A 347 -2.16 -20.14 17.47
C GLY A 347 -3.28 -19.22 17.03
N SER A 348 -2.96 -17.93 16.80
CA SER A 348 -3.96 -16.88 16.56
C SER A 348 -4.03 -16.40 15.11
N HIS A 349 -3.09 -16.81 14.27
CA HIS A 349 -2.97 -16.43 12.86
C HIS A 349 -2.75 -17.67 12.00
N SER A 350 -3.24 -17.63 10.76
CA SER A 350 -3.15 -18.73 9.79
C SER A 350 -2.45 -18.29 8.50
N THR A 351 -2.02 -19.24 7.68
CA THR A 351 -1.32 -18.95 6.41
C THR A 351 -2.14 -18.08 5.45
N ILE A 352 -3.47 -18.16 5.48
CA ILE A 352 -4.32 -17.28 4.67
C ILE A 352 -4.21 -15.80 5.09
N THR A 353 -3.92 -15.50 6.37
CA THR A 353 -3.69 -14.11 6.81
C THR A 353 -2.42 -13.53 6.20
N ILE A 354 -1.36 -14.34 6.05
CA ILE A 354 -0.14 -13.96 5.33
C ILE A 354 -0.48 -13.67 3.87
N ASN A 355 -1.20 -14.58 3.20
CA ASN A 355 -1.53 -14.45 1.78
C ASN A 355 -2.37 -13.18 1.50
N LEU A 356 -3.38 -12.92 2.34
CA LEU A 356 -4.18 -11.70 2.29
C LEU A 356 -3.34 -10.45 2.54
N ALA A 357 -2.45 -10.47 3.54
CA ALA A 357 -1.57 -9.35 3.84
C ALA A 357 -0.64 -9.03 2.66
N PHE A 358 -0.02 -10.03 2.01
CA PHE A 358 0.79 -9.79 0.81
C PHE A 358 -0.03 -9.23 -0.36
N GLY A 359 -1.23 -9.76 -0.62
CA GLY A 359 -2.10 -9.26 -1.69
C GLY A 359 -2.49 -7.80 -1.48
N ILE A 360 -2.87 -7.43 -0.25
CA ILE A 360 -3.23 -6.06 0.09
C ILE A 360 -1.99 -5.15 0.25
N GLY A 361 -0.84 -5.71 0.63
CA GLY A 361 0.45 -5.02 0.62
C GLY A 361 0.82 -4.58 -0.80
N VAL A 362 0.60 -5.44 -1.81
CA VAL A 362 0.75 -5.09 -3.22
C VAL A 362 -0.25 -3.99 -3.60
N TYR A 363 -1.51 -4.10 -3.20
CA TYR A 363 -2.50 -3.03 -3.44
C TYR A 363 -2.06 -1.67 -2.87
N THR A 364 -1.58 -1.65 -1.63
CA THR A 364 -1.08 -0.45 -0.97
C THR A 364 0.09 0.15 -1.73
N ALA A 365 1.03 -0.69 -2.13
CA ALA A 365 2.19 -0.28 -2.92
C ALA A 365 1.79 0.27 -4.29
N ILE A 366 0.78 -0.31 -4.96
CA ILE A 366 0.20 0.21 -6.21
C ILE A 366 -0.43 1.60 -6.00
N MET A 367 -1.17 1.81 -4.91
CA MET A 367 -1.76 3.12 -4.61
C MET A 367 -0.72 4.23 -4.39
N ILE A 368 0.49 3.86 -3.94
CA ILE A 368 1.58 4.80 -3.68
C ILE A 368 2.43 5.00 -4.93
N ALA A 369 2.97 3.91 -5.49
CA ALA A 369 3.96 3.97 -6.57
C ALA A 369 3.34 3.99 -7.98
N GLY A 370 2.13 3.46 -8.14
CA GLY A 370 1.48 3.26 -9.42
C GLY A 370 1.35 4.53 -10.27
N PRO A 371 0.88 5.67 -9.71
CA PRO A 371 0.78 6.92 -10.47
C PRO A 371 2.10 7.48 -11.00
N VAL A 372 3.24 6.98 -10.52
CA VAL A 372 4.58 7.50 -10.87
C VAL A 372 5.35 6.50 -11.71
N SER A 373 5.50 5.26 -11.23
CA SER A 373 6.36 4.24 -11.84
C SER A 373 5.60 3.14 -12.58
N GLY A 374 4.28 3.05 -12.40
CA GLY A 374 3.48 1.89 -12.80
C GLY A 374 3.51 0.74 -11.78
N ALA A 375 4.19 0.91 -10.65
CA ALA A 375 4.29 -0.06 -9.55
C ALA A 375 4.69 -1.47 -10.00
N HIS A 376 5.90 -1.61 -10.55
CA HIS A 376 6.45 -2.93 -10.89
C HIS A 376 6.71 -3.76 -9.62
N LEU A 377 7.35 -3.14 -8.62
CA LEU A 377 7.61 -3.64 -7.27
C LEU A 377 8.39 -4.96 -7.20
N ASN A 378 8.84 -5.45 -8.35
CA ASN A 378 9.36 -6.79 -8.56
C ASN A 378 10.40 -6.78 -9.70
N PRO A 379 11.65 -7.18 -9.43
CA PRO A 379 12.70 -7.28 -10.44
C PRO A 379 12.33 -8.23 -11.59
N ALA A 380 11.62 -9.33 -11.32
CA ALA A 380 11.18 -10.27 -12.34
C ALA A 380 10.22 -9.57 -13.33
N LEU A 381 9.20 -8.86 -12.84
CA LEU A 381 8.29 -8.06 -13.69
C LEU A 381 9.05 -7.07 -14.57
N SER A 382 9.98 -6.31 -13.96
CA SER A 382 10.74 -5.27 -14.66
C SER A 382 11.61 -5.85 -15.78
N ILE A 383 12.28 -6.98 -15.51
CA ILE A 383 13.11 -7.68 -16.50
C ILE A 383 12.23 -8.29 -17.59
N SER A 384 11.09 -8.90 -17.25
CA SER A 384 10.19 -9.48 -18.25
C SER A 384 9.65 -8.41 -19.21
N LEU A 385 9.21 -7.26 -18.70
CA LEU A 385 8.74 -6.14 -19.52
C LEU A 385 9.86 -5.52 -20.37
N LEU A 386 11.11 -5.54 -19.89
CA LEU A 386 12.28 -5.17 -20.68
C LEU A 386 12.44 -6.08 -21.92
N THR A 387 12.21 -7.40 -21.80
CA THR A 387 12.38 -8.34 -22.93
C THR A 387 11.40 -8.10 -24.09
N VAL A 388 10.20 -7.59 -23.79
CA VAL A 388 9.19 -7.20 -24.80
C VAL A 388 9.20 -5.70 -25.11
N ARG A 389 10.28 -5.00 -24.74
CA ARG A 389 10.50 -3.57 -25.05
C ARG A 389 9.43 -2.62 -24.46
N LYS A 390 8.75 -3.04 -23.40
CA LYS A 390 7.82 -2.19 -22.62
C LYS A 390 8.51 -1.39 -21.52
N LEU A 391 9.81 -1.62 -21.27
CA LEU A 391 10.64 -0.90 -20.30
C LEU A 391 12.04 -0.63 -20.87
N LYS A 392 12.63 0.53 -20.58
CA LYS A 392 14.02 0.83 -21.04
C LYS A 392 15.07 0.18 -20.13
N PRO A 393 16.26 -0.19 -20.62
CA PRO A 393 17.28 -0.87 -19.81
C PRO A 393 17.74 -0.08 -18.56
N ILE A 394 18.02 1.22 -18.70
CA ILE A 394 18.46 2.07 -17.57
C ILE A 394 17.33 2.23 -16.55
N GLN A 395 16.10 2.41 -17.02
CA GLN A 395 14.91 2.48 -16.17
C GLN A 395 14.72 1.17 -15.38
N CYS A 396 14.86 0.01 -16.04
CA CYS A 396 14.82 -1.31 -15.41
C CYS A 396 15.85 -1.45 -14.28
N LEU A 397 17.10 -1.05 -14.53
CA LEU A 397 18.15 -1.10 -13.51
C LEU A 397 17.82 -0.21 -12.30
N ILE A 398 17.35 1.01 -12.54
CA ILE A 398 16.95 1.94 -11.46
C ILE A 398 15.76 1.38 -10.66
N TYR A 399 14.79 0.75 -11.32
CA TYR A 399 13.65 0.10 -10.66
C TYR A 399 14.13 -1.02 -9.74
N ILE A 400 15.00 -1.91 -10.23
CA ILE A 400 15.55 -3.01 -9.44
C ILE A 400 16.28 -2.47 -8.21
N ILE A 401 17.15 -1.47 -8.37
CA ILE A 401 17.87 -0.86 -7.23
C ILE A 401 16.88 -0.27 -6.22
N GLY A 402 15.88 0.49 -6.68
CA GLY A 402 14.84 1.04 -5.82
C GLY A 402 14.09 -0.04 -5.05
N GLN A 403 13.62 -1.08 -5.74
CA GLN A 403 12.91 -2.22 -5.14
C GLN A 403 13.76 -2.92 -4.07
N MET A 404 15.04 -3.16 -4.35
CA MET A 404 15.97 -3.80 -3.40
C MET A 404 16.18 -2.95 -2.13
N ILE A 405 16.36 -1.63 -2.27
CA ILE A 405 16.50 -0.72 -1.14
C ILE A 405 15.20 -0.68 -0.33
N GLY A 406 14.06 -0.54 -1.00
CA GLY A 406 12.75 -0.53 -0.36
C GLY A 406 12.51 -1.80 0.46
N ALA A 407 12.79 -2.96 -0.14
CA ALA A 407 12.62 -4.25 0.52
C ALA A 407 13.54 -4.42 1.75
N PHE A 408 14.82 -4.02 1.63
CA PHE A 408 15.76 -4.01 2.76
C PHE A 408 15.25 -3.14 3.92
N LEU A 409 14.78 -1.92 3.61
CA LEU A 409 14.27 -0.98 4.62
C LEU A 409 12.97 -1.48 5.26
N GLY A 410 12.12 -2.18 4.50
CA GLY A 410 10.90 -2.80 5.02
C GLY A 410 11.25 -3.83 6.09
N ALA A 411 12.14 -4.78 5.77
CA ALA A 411 12.61 -5.81 6.68
C ALA A 411 13.30 -5.24 7.93
N TYR A 412 14.10 -4.18 7.76
CA TYR A 412 14.71 -3.45 8.86
C TYR A 412 13.65 -2.97 9.87
N VAL A 413 12.58 -2.32 9.40
CA VAL A 413 11.52 -1.83 10.27
C VAL A 413 10.76 -2.98 10.95
N VAL A 414 10.47 -4.07 10.22
CA VAL A 414 9.79 -5.26 10.79
C VAL A 414 10.59 -5.86 11.93
N TYR A 415 11.91 -5.98 11.78
CA TYR A 415 12.77 -6.54 12.83
C TYR A 415 12.67 -5.75 14.14
N TYR A 416 12.75 -4.42 14.09
CA TYR A 416 12.65 -3.60 15.30
C TYR A 416 11.24 -3.51 15.85
N LEU A 417 10.22 -3.55 14.98
CA LEU A 417 8.82 -3.60 15.37
C LEU A 417 8.51 -4.84 16.21
N TYR A 418 9.10 -5.99 15.85
CA TYR A 418 8.89 -7.28 16.50
C TYR A 418 10.01 -7.72 17.44
N LEU A 419 10.98 -6.84 17.74
CA LEU A 419 12.21 -7.22 18.46
C LEU A 419 11.94 -7.94 19.79
N SER A 420 10.98 -7.46 20.58
CA SER A 420 10.63 -8.05 21.87
C SER A 420 10.00 -9.43 21.73
N LEU A 421 9.06 -9.61 20.80
CA LEU A 421 8.45 -10.91 20.54
C LEU A 421 9.44 -11.90 19.91
N LEU A 422 10.38 -11.40 19.10
CA LEU A 422 11.48 -12.22 18.62
C LEU A 422 12.37 -12.69 19.77
N ASN A 423 12.76 -11.78 20.67
CA ASN A 423 13.56 -12.14 21.85
C ASN A 423 12.85 -13.15 22.75
N ASP A 424 11.54 -13.04 22.94
CA ASP A 424 10.73 -14.05 23.65
C ASP A 424 10.76 -15.42 22.93
N PHE A 425 10.62 -15.40 21.61
CA PHE A 425 10.52 -16.62 20.82
C PHE A 425 11.84 -17.40 20.72
N ASP A 426 12.93 -16.69 20.42
CA ASP A 426 14.25 -17.27 20.14
C ASP A 426 15.26 -17.13 21.30
N GLY A 427 14.83 -16.60 22.45
CA GLY A 427 15.69 -16.37 23.61
C GLY A 427 16.76 -15.29 23.36
N ALA A 428 16.49 -14.37 22.42
CA ALA A 428 17.44 -13.39 21.90
C ALA A 428 18.64 -13.99 21.15
N ILE A 429 18.55 -15.27 20.73
CA ILE A 429 19.58 -15.95 19.94
C ILE A 429 19.07 -16.12 18.51
N ARG A 430 19.61 -15.30 17.62
CA ARG A 430 19.20 -15.23 16.21
C ARG A 430 19.63 -16.48 15.45
N GLN A 431 18.66 -17.30 15.05
CA GLN A 431 18.88 -18.56 14.36
C GLN A 431 18.21 -18.56 12.98
N VAL A 432 18.91 -19.09 11.96
CA VAL A 432 18.35 -19.20 10.61
C VAL A 432 17.35 -20.33 10.52
N SER A 433 17.70 -21.51 11.03
CA SER A 433 16.90 -22.73 10.95
C SER A 433 16.66 -23.32 12.34
N GLY A 434 15.77 -24.32 12.43
CA GLY A 434 15.42 -25.00 13.67
C GLY A 434 14.07 -24.54 14.24
N ILE A 435 13.66 -25.14 15.35
CA ILE A 435 12.35 -24.90 15.98
C ILE A 435 12.21 -23.43 16.42
N GLN A 436 13.31 -22.82 16.83
CA GLN A 436 13.39 -21.40 17.23
C GLN A 436 13.98 -20.50 16.13
N GLY A 437 14.24 -21.02 14.92
CA GLY A 437 14.74 -20.20 13.82
C GLY A 437 13.72 -19.13 13.45
N THR A 438 14.14 -17.89 13.25
CA THR A 438 13.25 -16.74 12.96
C THR A 438 13.56 -16.06 11.63
N ALA A 439 14.57 -16.52 10.89
CA ALA A 439 15.01 -15.88 9.65
C ALA A 439 14.03 -16.04 8.45
N ASP A 440 13.16 -17.04 8.47
CA ASP A 440 12.07 -17.26 7.50
C ASP A 440 10.96 -16.19 7.56
N ILE A 441 11.00 -15.29 8.56
CA ILE A 441 10.21 -14.06 8.55
C ILE A 441 10.64 -13.14 7.41
N PHE A 442 11.94 -13.09 7.13
CA PHE A 442 12.55 -12.12 6.23
C PHE A 442 12.78 -12.70 4.83
N PHE A 443 13.24 -13.95 4.71
CA PHE A 443 13.53 -14.54 3.39
C PHE A 443 13.00 -15.96 3.27
N THR A 444 12.80 -16.44 2.05
CA THR A 444 12.24 -17.77 1.84
C THR A 444 13.28 -18.87 1.94
N MET A 445 12.81 -20.01 2.41
CA MET A 445 13.54 -21.25 2.53
C MET A 445 12.64 -22.39 2.04
N PRO A 446 13.22 -23.50 1.54
CA PRO A 446 12.43 -24.65 1.13
C PRO A 446 11.83 -25.32 2.37
N THR A 447 10.58 -25.77 2.23
CA THR A 447 9.95 -26.61 3.26
C THR A 447 10.72 -27.93 3.41
N HIS A 448 10.73 -28.49 4.62
CA HIS A 448 11.44 -29.74 4.90
C HIS A 448 11.02 -30.87 3.93
N GLY A 449 12.00 -31.48 3.27
CA GLY A 449 11.78 -32.55 2.27
C GLY A 449 11.57 -32.07 0.83
N VAL A 450 11.41 -30.75 0.59
CA VAL A 450 11.31 -30.19 -0.75
C VAL A 450 12.71 -29.98 -1.34
N THR A 451 12.94 -30.49 -2.55
CA THR A 451 14.24 -30.34 -3.23
C THR A 451 14.43 -28.94 -3.81
N GLY A 452 15.69 -28.55 -4.02
CA GLY A 452 16.00 -27.30 -4.73
C GLY A 452 15.43 -27.26 -6.14
N LEU A 453 15.41 -28.39 -6.85
CA LEU A 453 14.82 -28.49 -8.19
C LEU A 453 13.30 -28.25 -8.17
N ASN A 454 12.58 -28.87 -7.24
CA ASN A 454 11.13 -28.66 -7.10
C ASN A 454 10.84 -27.20 -6.73
N SER A 455 11.63 -26.62 -5.82
CA SER A 455 11.50 -25.22 -5.43
C SER A 455 11.75 -24.27 -6.60
N PHE A 456 12.71 -24.59 -7.48
CA PHE A 456 12.99 -23.83 -8.68
C PHE A 456 11.80 -23.84 -9.65
N PHE A 457 11.25 -25.02 -9.96
CA PHE A 457 10.05 -25.12 -10.82
C PHE A 457 8.84 -24.43 -10.21
N ASP A 458 8.66 -24.52 -8.89
CA ASP A 458 7.61 -23.81 -8.15
C ASP A 458 7.69 -22.29 -8.38
N GLN A 459 8.89 -21.71 -8.24
CA GLN A 459 9.09 -20.26 -8.48
C GLN A 459 8.90 -19.87 -9.95
N VAL A 460 9.36 -20.71 -10.88
CA VAL A 460 9.19 -20.48 -12.33
C VAL A 460 7.71 -20.47 -12.70
N ILE A 461 6.94 -21.47 -12.27
CA ILE A 461 5.52 -21.59 -12.63
C ILE A 461 4.70 -20.49 -11.95
N GLY A 462 4.90 -20.25 -10.65
CA GLY A 462 4.18 -19.20 -9.92
C GLY A 462 4.39 -17.82 -10.55
N THR A 463 5.63 -17.50 -10.96
CA THR A 463 5.93 -16.21 -11.57
C THR A 463 5.49 -16.12 -13.03
N ALA A 464 5.49 -17.23 -13.78
CA ALA A 464 4.93 -17.27 -15.12
C ALA A 464 3.42 -16.97 -15.11
N VAL A 465 2.68 -17.57 -14.17
CA VAL A 465 1.25 -17.29 -13.98
C VAL A 465 1.02 -15.83 -13.60
N LEU A 466 1.83 -15.27 -12.69
CA LEU A 466 1.78 -13.84 -12.37
C LEU A 466 1.98 -12.98 -13.62
N MET A 467 2.99 -13.25 -14.44
CA MET A 467 3.27 -12.45 -15.63
C MET A 467 2.22 -12.58 -16.72
N ILE A 468 1.66 -13.77 -16.94
CA ILE A 468 0.53 -13.95 -17.86
C ILE A 468 -0.65 -13.06 -17.43
N PHE A 469 -0.94 -13.03 -16.14
CA PHE A 469 -2.01 -12.19 -15.60
C PHE A 469 -1.69 -10.70 -15.71
N VAL A 470 -0.47 -10.27 -15.40
CA VAL A 470 -0.03 -8.88 -15.58
C VAL A 470 -0.20 -8.43 -17.03
N MET A 471 0.25 -9.25 -17.99
CA MET A 471 0.09 -8.97 -19.42
C MET A 471 -1.38 -8.88 -19.82
N ALA A 472 -2.23 -9.75 -19.26
CA ALA A 472 -3.67 -9.70 -19.49
C ALA A 472 -4.33 -8.43 -18.92
N LEU A 473 -3.83 -7.87 -17.81
CA LEU A 473 -4.35 -6.64 -17.21
C LEU A 473 -3.91 -5.38 -17.95
N ILE A 474 -2.68 -5.34 -18.49
CA ILE A 474 -2.17 -4.17 -19.24
C ILE A 474 -2.54 -4.20 -20.73
N ASN A 475 -3.21 -5.26 -21.18
CA ASN A 475 -3.70 -5.35 -22.56
C ASN A 475 -5.05 -4.63 -22.69
N ASP A 476 -5.06 -3.47 -23.35
CA ASP A 476 -6.26 -2.64 -23.53
C ASP A 476 -7.38 -3.30 -24.34
N THR A 477 -7.09 -4.38 -25.07
CA THR A 477 -8.13 -5.16 -25.77
C THR A 477 -8.90 -6.09 -24.84
N ASN A 478 -8.36 -6.39 -23.66
CA ASN A 478 -9.02 -7.22 -22.66
C ASN A 478 -9.98 -6.37 -21.80
N ARG A 479 -11.25 -6.33 -22.20
CA ARG A 479 -12.29 -5.53 -21.54
C ARG A 479 -12.99 -6.22 -20.36
N MET A 480 -12.52 -7.40 -19.94
CA MET A 480 -13.12 -8.14 -18.82
C MET A 480 -12.96 -7.43 -17.47
N ILE A 481 -11.92 -6.60 -17.31
CA ILE A 481 -11.59 -5.92 -16.07
C ILE A 481 -11.45 -4.42 -16.37
N SER A 482 -12.26 -3.60 -15.71
CA SER A 482 -12.13 -2.13 -15.81
C SER A 482 -10.83 -1.64 -15.18
N ASP A 483 -10.33 -0.48 -15.60
CA ASP A 483 -9.11 0.12 -15.03
C ASP A 483 -9.18 0.28 -13.51
N VAL A 484 -10.35 0.70 -13.00
CA VAL A 484 -10.63 0.85 -11.56
C VAL A 484 -10.52 -0.49 -10.81
N ALA A 485 -10.79 -1.61 -11.47
CA ALA A 485 -10.72 -2.94 -10.89
C ALA A 485 -9.30 -3.56 -10.94
N LYS A 486 -8.39 -3.04 -11.78
CA LYS A 486 -7.03 -3.61 -11.94
C LYS A 486 -6.26 -3.71 -10.62
N PRO A 487 -6.23 -2.70 -9.73
CA PRO A 487 -5.53 -2.83 -8.44
C PRO A 487 -6.13 -3.91 -7.54
N PHE A 488 -7.45 -4.11 -7.55
CA PHE A 488 -8.12 -5.16 -6.78
C PHE A 488 -7.85 -6.55 -7.36
N ALA A 489 -7.78 -6.67 -8.68
CA ALA A 489 -7.38 -7.89 -9.37
C ALA A 489 -5.95 -8.33 -8.97
N PHE A 490 -5.04 -7.39 -8.72
CA PHE A 490 -3.71 -7.70 -8.16
C PHE A 490 -3.76 -8.30 -6.76
N VAL A 491 -4.71 -7.92 -5.91
CA VAL A 491 -4.90 -8.57 -4.60
C VAL A 491 -5.24 -10.04 -4.81
N LEU A 492 -6.22 -10.32 -5.67
CA LEU A 492 -6.73 -11.68 -5.89
C LEU A 492 -5.68 -12.62 -6.48
N ILE A 493 -4.90 -12.17 -7.48
CA ILE A 493 -3.87 -13.03 -8.08
C ILE A 493 -2.75 -13.34 -7.09
N ILE A 494 -2.34 -12.38 -6.27
CA ILE A 494 -1.29 -12.59 -5.26
C ILE A 494 -1.78 -13.56 -4.18
N VAL A 495 -3.02 -13.38 -3.68
CA VAL A 495 -3.63 -14.31 -2.73
C VAL A 495 -3.77 -15.71 -3.34
N GLY A 496 -4.19 -15.81 -4.60
CA GLY A 496 -4.34 -17.09 -5.31
C GLY A 496 -3.01 -17.83 -5.47
N ILE A 497 -1.97 -17.16 -5.97
CA ILE A 497 -0.64 -17.75 -6.15
C ILE A 497 -0.03 -18.14 -4.81
N THR A 498 -0.06 -17.26 -3.81
CA THR A 498 0.49 -17.57 -2.49
C THR A 498 -0.26 -18.73 -1.81
N SER A 499 -1.58 -18.82 -1.98
CA SER A 499 -2.35 -19.95 -1.45
C SER A 499 -2.07 -21.27 -2.17
N ALA A 500 -1.74 -21.22 -3.46
CA ALA A 500 -1.47 -22.42 -4.27
C ALA A 500 -0.01 -22.91 -4.20
N PHE A 501 0.97 -22.00 -4.10
CA PHE A 501 2.39 -22.33 -4.25
C PHE A 501 3.24 -22.12 -2.98
N ALA A 502 2.74 -21.42 -1.95
CA ALA A 502 3.61 -21.08 -0.79
C ALA A 502 4.09 -22.27 0.03
N ALA A 503 3.39 -23.42 -0.01
CA ALA A 503 3.76 -24.59 0.79
C ALA A 503 5.13 -25.19 0.44
N ASN A 504 5.61 -25.02 -0.80
CA ASN A 504 6.87 -25.62 -1.24
C ASN A 504 8.09 -24.79 -0.80
N ALA A 505 8.05 -23.49 -1.06
CA ALA A 505 9.19 -22.58 -0.89
C ALA A 505 8.76 -21.12 -0.61
N GLY A 506 7.58 -20.94 -0.01
CA GLY A 506 7.08 -19.64 0.44
C GLY A 506 6.60 -18.70 -0.66
N ALA A 507 6.41 -19.18 -1.90
CA ALA A 507 5.95 -18.40 -3.06
C ALA A 507 6.78 -17.12 -3.27
N ALA A 508 8.10 -17.28 -3.36
CA ALA A 508 9.06 -16.22 -3.63
C ALA A 508 9.04 -15.72 -5.08
N ILE A 509 7.86 -15.36 -5.61
CA ILE A 509 7.65 -14.91 -7.01
C ILE A 509 8.21 -13.49 -7.30
N ASN A 510 8.96 -12.92 -6.36
CA ASN A 510 9.53 -11.58 -6.42
C ASN A 510 10.95 -11.60 -5.84
N PRO A 511 12.00 -11.41 -6.67
CA PRO A 511 13.38 -11.37 -6.19
C PRO A 511 13.66 -10.30 -5.13
N ALA A 512 13.00 -9.14 -5.19
CA ALA A 512 13.18 -8.09 -4.17
C ALA A 512 12.57 -8.50 -2.83
N ARG A 513 11.48 -9.27 -2.83
CA ARG A 513 10.84 -9.80 -1.62
C ARG A 513 11.69 -10.82 -0.89
N ASP A 514 12.67 -11.41 -1.56
CA ASP A 514 13.61 -12.33 -0.91
C ASP A 514 14.97 -11.66 -0.68
N LEU A 515 15.63 -11.20 -1.73
CA LEU A 515 17.03 -10.78 -1.64
C LEU A 515 17.21 -9.51 -0.81
N GLY A 516 16.28 -8.55 -0.83
CA GLY A 516 16.41 -7.31 -0.06
C GLY A 516 16.38 -7.58 1.45
N PRO A 517 15.33 -8.27 1.94
CA PRO A 517 15.24 -8.73 3.31
C PRO A 517 16.34 -9.72 3.70
N ARG A 518 16.77 -10.61 2.79
CA ARG A 518 17.88 -11.54 3.01
C ARG A 518 19.19 -10.79 3.26
N LEU A 519 19.45 -9.71 2.52
CA LEU A 519 20.61 -8.86 2.76
C LEU A 519 20.53 -8.20 4.14
N PHE A 520 19.36 -7.75 4.58
CA PHE A 520 19.16 -7.26 5.95
C PHE A 520 19.41 -8.38 6.98
N ALA A 521 18.81 -9.55 6.78
CA ALA A 521 18.95 -10.70 7.65
C ALA A 521 20.42 -11.16 7.77
N ALA A 522 21.24 -10.99 6.74
CA ALA A 522 22.67 -11.32 6.83
C ALA A 522 23.43 -10.48 7.88
N PHE A 523 22.98 -9.25 8.17
CA PHE A 523 23.53 -8.44 9.27
C PHE A 523 23.09 -8.92 10.66
N VAL A 524 21.91 -9.54 10.76
CA VAL A 524 21.30 -9.96 12.03
C VAL A 524 21.65 -11.41 12.39
N TYR A 525 21.61 -12.31 11.41
CA TYR A 525 21.77 -13.75 11.57
C TYR A 525 23.15 -14.25 11.09
N GLY A 526 23.92 -13.40 10.39
CA GLY A 526 25.23 -13.73 9.86
C GLY A 526 25.22 -14.13 8.38
N TRP A 527 26.17 -13.59 7.61
CA TRP A 527 26.29 -13.80 6.16
C TRP A 527 26.42 -15.27 5.76
N GLY A 528 27.25 -16.03 6.48
CA GLY A 528 27.48 -17.44 6.21
C GLY A 528 26.20 -18.26 6.40
N GLU A 529 25.51 -18.05 7.52
CA GLU A 529 24.28 -18.78 7.86
C GLU A 529 23.17 -18.49 6.85
N VAL A 530 22.95 -17.22 6.52
CA VAL A 530 21.86 -16.79 5.64
C VAL A 530 22.02 -17.24 4.18
N PHE A 531 23.23 -17.13 3.63
CA PHE A 531 23.46 -17.43 2.20
C PHE A 531 23.87 -18.88 1.93
N ARG A 532 24.37 -19.63 2.93
CA ARG A 532 24.66 -21.06 2.79
C ARG A 532 23.48 -21.95 3.19
N ALA A 533 22.46 -21.39 3.84
CA ALA A 533 21.25 -22.11 4.23
C ALA A 533 20.66 -22.95 3.09
N HIS A 534 20.27 -24.17 3.43
CA HIS A 534 19.62 -25.13 2.52
C HIS A 534 20.38 -25.34 1.19
N ASN A 535 21.71 -25.52 1.27
CA ASN A 535 22.59 -25.73 0.13
C ASN A 535 22.54 -24.56 -0.88
N TYR A 536 22.82 -23.35 -0.36
CA TYR A 536 22.84 -22.12 -1.15
C TYR A 536 21.50 -21.80 -1.82
N PHE A 537 20.39 -21.96 -1.09
CA PHE A 537 19.05 -21.79 -1.66
C PHE A 537 18.77 -20.39 -2.25
N PHE A 538 19.49 -19.36 -1.78
CA PHE A 538 19.24 -17.94 -2.11
C PHE A 538 19.14 -17.60 -3.60
N TRP A 539 19.79 -18.37 -4.49
CA TRP A 539 19.75 -18.07 -5.93
C TRP A 539 18.41 -18.46 -6.57
N ILE A 540 17.68 -19.43 -5.99
CA ILE A 540 16.38 -19.89 -6.50
C ILE A 540 15.32 -18.79 -6.50
N PRO A 541 15.06 -18.07 -5.40
CA PRO A 541 14.09 -16.97 -5.37
C PRO A 541 14.54 -15.73 -6.19
N ILE A 542 15.74 -15.73 -6.75
CA ILE A 542 16.22 -14.69 -7.67
C ILE A 542 16.01 -15.14 -9.12
N ILE A 543 16.59 -16.28 -9.49
CA ILE A 543 16.63 -16.74 -10.88
C ILE A 543 15.31 -17.39 -11.30
N GLY A 544 14.69 -18.19 -10.43
CA GLY A 544 13.41 -18.86 -10.71
C GLY A 544 12.32 -17.88 -11.15
N PRO A 545 12.06 -16.80 -10.38
CA PRO A 545 11.09 -15.79 -10.79
C PRO A 545 11.44 -15.05 -12.08
N ILE A 546 12.72 -14.73 -12.30
CA ILE A 546 13.15 -14.06 -13.55
C ILE A 546 12.85 -14.95 -14.76
N VAL A 547 13.24 -16.23 -14.69
CA VAL A 547 12.97 -17.21 -15.75
C VAL A 547 11.47 -17.39 -15.96
N GLY A 548 10.71 -17.58 -14.87
CA GLY A 548 9.25 -17.69 -14.91
C GLY A 548 8.58 -16.48 -15.53
N GLY A 549 8.99 -15.28 -15.13
CA GLY A 549 8.40 -14.06 -15.65
C GLY A 549 8.63 -13.87 -17.15
N ILE A 550 9.85 -14.13 -17.62
CA ILE A 550 10.18 -14.07 -19.06
C ILE A 550 9.30 -15.08 -19.82
N ILE A 551 9.24 -16.33 -19.36
CA ILE A 551 8.38 -17.36 -19.97
C ILE A 551 6.92 -16.90 -20.01
N GLY A 552 6.37 -16.39 -18.89
CA GLY A 552 4.99 -15.96 -18.80
C GLY A 552 4.65 -14.82 -19.78
N VAL A 553 5.51 -13.82 -19.89
CA VAL A 553 5.32 -12.71 -20.86
C VAL A 553 5.32 -13.22 -22.29
N TRP A 554 6.30 -14.03 -22.68
CA TRP A 554 6.41 -14.52 -24.06
C TRP A 554 5.33 -15.53 -24.42
N LEU A 555 4.85 -16.34 -23.46
CA LEU A 555 3.68 -17.20 -23.65
C LEU A 555 2.43 -16.35 -23.94
N TYR A 556 2.23 -15.26 -23.20
CA TYR A 556 1.10 -14.37 -23.44
C TYR A 556 1.19 -13.66 -24.80
N GLU A 557 2.35 -13.09 -25.14
CA GLU A 557 2.58 -12.43 -26.43
C GLU A 557 2.39 -13.39 -27.61
N GLY A 558 2.90 -14.63 -27.50
CA GLY A 558 2.72 -15.67 -28.51
C GLY A 558 1.24 -16.07 -28.66
N PHE A 559 0.56 -16.34 -27.55
CA PHE A 559 -0.87 -16.63 -27.53
C PHE A 559 -1.67 -15.49 -28.16
N PHE A 560 -1.45 -14.25 -27.72
CA PHE A 560 -2.18 -13.09 -28.20
C PHE A 560 -1.92 -12.82 -29.69
N SER A 561 -0.69 -13.03 -30.16
CA SER A 561 -0.35 -12.93 -31.58
C SER A 561 -1.11 -13.94 -32.44
N ILE A 562 -1.24 -15.19 -31.97
CA ILE A 562 -2.02 -16.23 -32.65
C ILE A 562 -3.51 -15.86 -32.66
N VAL A 563 -4.07 -15.43 -31.53
CA VAL A 563 -5.47 -15.02 -31.44
C VAL A 563 -5.76 -13.79 -32.30
N LYS A 564 -4.87 -12.79 -32.36
CA LYS A 564 -5.02 -11.62 -33.25
C LYS A 564 -5.02 -12.06 -34.73
N ARG A 565 -4.22 -13.06 -35.08
CA ARG A 565 -4.09 -13.56 -36.46
C ARG A 565 -5.28 -14.42 -36.91
N TYR A 566 -5.85 -15.23 -36.03
CA TYR A 566 -6.85 -16.25 -36.40
C TYR A 566 -8.22 -16.09 -35.72
N GLY A 567 -8.31 -15.27 -34.67
CA GLY A 567 -9.47 -15.21 -33.77
C GLY A 567 -10.56 -14.20 -34.14
N ASN A 568 -10.51 -13.57 -35.32
CA ASN A 568 -11.45 -12.50 -35.72
C ASN A 568 -11.66 -11.43 -34.63
N LEU A 569 -10.62 -11.12 -33.84
CA LEU A 569 -10.71 -10.01 -32.89
C LEU A 569 -10.93 -8.71 -33.68
N PRO A 570 -11.89 -7.85 -33.28
CA PRO A 570 -12.12 -6.59 -33.96
C PRO A 570 -10.83 -5.78 -33.96
N VAL A 571 -10.29 -5.52 -35.15
CA VAL A 571 -9.14 -4.63 -35.34
C VAL A 571 -9.57 -3.26 -34.82
N THR A 572 -9.01 -2.84 -33.69
CA THR A 572 -9.16 -1.45 -33.24
C THR A 572 -8.48 -0.58 -34.28
N LYS A 573 -9.27 0.19 -35.03
CA LYS A 573 -8.82 1.26 -35.94
C LYS A 573 -8.08 2.32 -35.13
N ASN A 574 -6.79 2.13 -34.84
CA ASN A 574 -5.91 3.19 -34.35
C ASN A 574 -4.47 3.06 -34.88
N GLU A 575 -4.17 2.08 -35.75
CA GLU A 575 -2.83 1.91 -36.34
C GLU A 575 -2.71 2.49 -37.77
N SER A 576 -3.67 3.29 -38.27
CA SER A 576 -3.64 3.80 -39.65
C SER A 576 -3.11 5.23 -39.84
N ASN A 577 -2.59 5.92 -38.81
CA ASN A 577 -2.16 7.32 -38.95
C ASN A 577 -0.64 7.58 -38.78
N GLU A 578 0.21 6.55 -38.66
CA GLU A 578 1.68 6.75 -38.55
C GLU A 578 2.48 6.34 -39.80
N SER A 579 1.80 6.07 -40.91
CA SER A 579 2.44 5.87 -42.21
C SER A 579 1.80 6.82 -43.21
N TYR A 580 2.63 7.57 -43.95
CA TYR A 580 2.31 8.55 -45.00
C TYR A 580 2.19 10.02 -44.56
N SER A 581 3.34 10.64 -44.26
CA SER A 581 3.59 12.05 -44.63
C SER A 581 4.83 12.15 -45.53
N LYS A 582 4.72 11.63 -46.75
CA LYS A 582 5.56 12.02 -47.89
C LYS A 582 4.74 12.06 -49.18
N VAL A 583 4.45 13.30 -49.60
CA VAL A 583 4.32 13.79 -50.98
C VAL A 583 3.17 13.24 -51.84
N LYS A 584 2.15 14.09 -52.07
CA LYS A 584 1.88 14.69 -53.40
C LYS A 584 0.79 15.77 -53.28
N CYS A 585 1.13 16.99 -53.65
CA CYS A 585 0.15 17.98 -54.10
C CYS A 585 -0.30 17.58 -55.50
N ILE A 586 -1.60 17.40 -55.70
CA ILE A 586 -2.31 17.64 -56.97
C ILE A 586 -3.72 18.10 -56.55
N ASP A 587 -3.99 19.38 -56.77
CA ASP A 587 -5.35 19.92 -56.86
C ASP A 587 -5.98 19.38 -58.14
N ASP A 588 -7.26 18.99 -58.08
CA ASP A 588 -8.24 19.33 -59.11
C ASP A 588 -9.65 19.01 -58.60
N ASP A 589 -10.52 20.00 -58.83
CA ASP A 589 -11.93 20.08 -58.49
C ASP A 589 -12.78 18.92 -59.06
N ASP A 590 -13.89 18.59 -58.39
CA ASP A 590 -15.25 18.94 -58.83
C ASP A 590 -16.34 17.97 -58.32
N ASN A 591 -17.44 18.55 -57.83
CA ASN A 591 -18.83 18.02 -57.77
C ASN A 591 -19.07 16.70 -56.97
N GLY A 592 -19.88 16.61 -55.91
CA GLY A 592 -21.12 17.31 -55.56
C GLY A 592 -22.11 16.27 -55.00
N VAL A 593 -23.07 16.72 -54.17
CA VAL A 593 -24.31 16.02 -53.74
C VAL A 593 -24.17 15.07 -52.50
N LEU A 594 -24.52 15.51 -51.28
CA LEU A 594 -25.84 15.41 -50.59
C LEU A 594 -26.37 13.97 -50.48
N THR A 595 -26.58 13.34 -49.32
CA THR A 595 -27.68 13.63 -48.36
C THR A 595 -27.73 12.63 -47.16
N HIS A 596 -28.32 13.10 -46.05
CA HIS A 596 -29.01 12.44 -44.91
C HIS A 596 -28.20 11.59 -43.89
N GLU A 597 -28.08 12.04 -42.61
CA GLU A 597 -29.01 11.81 -41.45
C GLU A 597 -29.07 10.32 -41.02
N LEU A 598 -28.91 9.87 -39.77
CA LEU A 598 -29.33 10.37 -38.47
C LEU A 598 -28.63 9.55 -37.35
N THR A 599 -28.40 10.19 -36.20
CA THR A 599 -28.38 9.69 -34.81
C THR A 599 -28.33 8.17 -34.54
N THR A 600 -27.40 7.75 -33.68
CA THR A 600 -27.77 6.94 -32.48
C THR A 600 -26.75 7.08 -31.35
N ILE A 601 -27.23 7.55 -30.20
CA ILE A 601 -26.65 7.42 -28.85
C ILE A 601 -26.75 5.95 -28.43
N ARG A 602 -25.71 5.37 -27.81
CA ARG A 602 -25.79 4.18 -26.93
C ARG A 602 -24.54 4.14 -26.04
N THR A 603 -24.70 4.48 -24.75
CA THR A 603 -24.88 3.61 -23.56
C THR A 603 -23.68 2.73 -23.27
#